data_AF-A0A920APE6-F1
#
_entry.id   AF-A0A920APE6-F1
#
_cell.length_a   1.000
_cell.length_b   1.000
_cell.length_c   1.000
_cell.angle_alpha   90.00
_cell.angle_beta   90.00
_cell.angle_gamma   90.00
#
_symmetry.space_group_name_H-M   'P 1'
#
loop_
_entity.id
_entity.type
_entity.pdbx_description
1 polymer ?
#
loop_
_entity_poly.entity_id
_entity_poly.type
_entity_poly.pdbx_seq_one_letter_code
_entity_poly.pdbx_strand_id
1 'polypeptide(L)'
;MNSDVVDQFKLRIGYGELGNVNGLGDYNFLTRYEISNDQAAYSFGNSFYNTYRPAPINKDLKWEIAKTLNAGIDFSVFSGRFNGSINAYIKNTEDLIATAVTILLQISVLQFRQHSEIWKIKN
;
A
#
# COMPACT_ATOMS: atom_id res chain seq x y z
N MET A 1 -43.06 20.51 -6.02
CA MET A 1 -41.67 20.91 -5.70
C MET A 1 -40.88 19.63 -5.53
N ASN A 2 -40.07 19.25 -6.51
CA ASN A 2 -39.09 18.18 -6.36
C ASN A 2 -37.74 18.85 -6.56
N SER A 3 -37.09 19.28 -5.47
CA SER A 3 -35.68 19.65 -5.58
C SER A 3 -34.91 18.36 -5.42
N ASP A 4 -34.44 17.79 -6.52
CA ASP A 4 -33.51 16.68 -6.46
C ASP A 4 -32.22 17.23 -5.85
N VAL A 5 -32.12 17.13 -4.52
CA VAL A 5 -30.96 17.62 -3.74
C VAL A 5 -29.71 16.84 -4.13
N VAL A 6 -29.88 15.60 -4.58
CA VAL A 6 -28.80 14.70 -5.02
C VAL A 6 -28.89 14.50 -6.52
N ASP A 7 -27.85 14.93 -7.23
CA ASP A 7 -27.74 14.72 -8.68
C ASP A 7 -27.14 13.35 -8.99
N GLN A 8 -26.10 12.96 -8.23
CA GLN A 8 -25.39 11.70 -8.43
C GLN A 8 -24.88 11.15 -7.12
N PHE A 9 -24.97 9.83 -6.98
CA PHE A 9 -24.38 9.08 -5.88
C PHE A 9 -23.80 7.78 -6.44
N LYS A 10 -22.51 7.55 -6.21
CA LYS A 10 -21.80 6.36 -6.65
C LYS A 10 -21.03 5.75 -5.49
N LEU A 11 -21.30 4.46 -5.26
CA LEU A 11 -20.52 3.64 -4.33
C LEU A 11 -19.48 2.84 -5.11
N ARG A 12 -18.25 2.82 -4.59
CA ARG A 12 -17.12 2.03 -5.09
C ARG A 12 -16.63 1.13 -3.97
N ILE A 13 -16.47 -0.15 -4.26
CA ILE A 13 -15.81 -1.11 -3.37
C ILE A 13 -14.90 -1.99 -4.21
N GLY A 14 -13.72 -2.32 -3.71
CA GLY A 14 -12.75 -3.16 -4.42
C GLY A 14 -11.83 -3.89 -3.45
N TYR A 15 -11.50 -5.13 -3.79
CA TYR A 15 -10.54 -5.96 -3.07
C TYR A 15 -9.47 -6.45 -4.05
N GLY A 16 -8.22 -6.49 -3.63
CA GLY A 16 -7.12 -7.02 -4.46
C GLY A 16 -5.96 -7.51 -3.62
N GLU A 17 -5.24 -8.50 -4.15
CA GLU A 17 -4.03 -9.06 -3.56
C GLU A 17 -2.86 -8.84 -4.50
N LEU A 18 -1.72 -8.39 -3.96
CA LEU A 18 -0.50 -8.16 -4.71
C LEU A 18 0.65 -8.92 -4.06
N GLY A 19 1.29 -9.80 -4.83
CA GLY A 19 2.50 -10.50 -4.42
C GLY A 19 3.74 -9.61 -4.54
N ASN A 20 4.61 -9.63 -3.55
CA ASN A 20 5.89 -8.96 -3.53
C ASN A 20 7.01 -9.97 -3.27
N VAL A 21 8.08 -9.87 -4.08
CA VAL A 21 9.28 -10.71 -3.99
C VAL A 21 10.52 -9.92 -3.57
N ASN A 22 10.40 -8.59 -3.41
CA ASN A 22 11.52 -7.76 -3.02
C ASN A 22 12.02 -8.15 -1.62
N GLY A 23 13.33 -8.34 -1.47
CA GLY A 23 13.95 -8.78 -0.22
C GLY A 23 14.10 -10.30 -0.08
N LEU A 24 13.49 -11.08 -0.98
CA LEU A 24 13.82 -12.50 -1.13
C LEU A 24 15.16 -12.60 -1.88
N GLY A 25 16.26 -12.76 -1.15
CA GLY A 25 17.57 -13.03 -1.75
C GLY A 25 17.56 -14.31 -2.60
N ASP A 26 18.39 -14.33 -3.64
CA ASP A 26 18.46 -15.48 -4.55
C ASP A 26 18.88 -16.75 -3.80
N TYR A 27 18.27 -17.87 -4.16
CA TYR A 27 18.62 -19.21 -3.65
C TYR A 27 18.50 -19.40 -2.13
N ASN A 28 17.75 -18.55 -1.42
CA ASN A 28 17.51 -18.68 0.03
C ASN A 28 16.77 -19.96 0.46
N PHE A 29 16.18 -20.68 -0.50
CA PHE A 29 15.59 -22.01 -0.30
C PHE A 29 16.62 -23.15 -0.38
N LEU A 30 17.84 -22.90 -0.89
CA LEU A 30 18.91 -23.89 -0.97
C LEU A 30 19.75 -23.89 0.32
N THR A 31 20.26 -25.07 0.70
CA THR A 31 21.30 -25.15 1.73
C THR A 31 22.60 -24.60 1.15
N ARG A 32 23.06 -23.47 1.67
CA ARG A 32 24.28 -22.78 1.23
C ARG A 32 25.31 -22.78 2.36
N TYR A 33 26.58 -22.68 2.00
CA TYR A 33 27.67 -22.45 2.94
C TYR A 33 28.29 -21.08 2.66
N GLU A 34 28.56 -20.33 3.72
CA GLU A 34 29.17 -19.01 3.66
C GLU A 34 30.44 -18.99 4.51
N ILE A 35 31.42 -18.18 4.10
CA ILE A 35 32.64 -17.98 4.86
C ILE A 35 32.28 -17.29 6.19
N SER A 36 32.83 -17.77 7.30
CA SER A 36 32.64 -17.17 8.61
C SER A 36 33.19 -15.76 8.63
N ASN A 37 32.59 -14.90 9.45
CA ASN A 37 33.19 -13.60 9.74
C ASN A 37 34.28 -13.75 10.81
N ASP A 38 35.04 -12.68 11.04
CA ASP A 38 36.14 -12.67 12.00
C ASP A 38 35.69 -12.96 13.45
N GLN A 39 34.39 -12.80 13.75
CA GLN A 39 33.80 -13.15 15.06
C GLN A 39 33.54 -14.65 15.24
N ALA A 40 33.63 -15.44 14.17
CA ALA A 40 33.47 -16.89 14.17
C ALA A 40 34.70 -17.61 13.55
N ALA A 41 35.83 -16.92 13.47
CA ALA A 41 37.07 -17.48 12.96
C ALA A 41 37.66 -18.52 13.94
N TYR A 42 38.24 -19.59 13.39
CA TYR A 42 38.88 -20.63 14.19
C TYR A 42 40.35 -20.28 14.42
N SER A 43 40.79 -20.30 15.69
CA SER A 43 42.18 -20.06 16.04
C SER A 43 43.01 -21.33 15.86
N PHE A 44 44.07 -21.25 15.07
CA PHE A 44 45.04 -22.32 14.92
C PHE A 44 46.45 -21.76 15.04
N GLY A 45 47.10 -22.04 16.18
CA GLY A 45 48.38 -21.43 16.54
C GLY A 45 48.24 -19.92 16.78
N ASN A 46 49.07 -19.12 16.11
CA ASN A 46 49.06 -17.65 16.19
C ASN A 46 48.20 -16.98 15.10
N SER A 47 47.42 -17.75 14.33
CA SER A 47 46.63 -17.23 13.21
C SER A 47 45.17 -17.67 13.31
N PHE A 48 44.28 -16.83 12.80
CA PHE A 48 42.85 -17.09 12.70
C PHE A 48 42.50 -17.46 11.27
N TYR A 49 41.68 -18.48 11.11
CA TYR A 49 41.22 -18.97 9.82
C TYR A 49 39.70 -18.92 9.77
N ASN A 50 39.18 -18.29 8.71
CA ASN A 50 37.75 -18.30 8.45
C ASN A 50 37.32 -19.68 7.95
N THR A 51 36.25 -20.21 8.53
CA THR A 51 35.71 -21.53 8.19
C THR A 51 34.44 -21.39 7.37
N TYR A 52 34.03 -22.45 6.66
CA TYR A 52 32.72 -22.45 6.02
C TYR A 52 31.67 -22.88 7.03
N ARG A 53 30.61 -22.07 7.17
CA ARG A 53 29.45 -22.37 8.01
C ARG A 53 28.18 -22.45 7.17
N PRO A 54 27.18 -23.24 7.56
CA PRO A 54 25.90 -23.23 6.88
C PRO A 54 25.26 -21.84 6.98
N ALA A 55 24.76 -21.35 5.85
CA ALA A 55 23.96 -20.14 5.77
C ALA A 55 22.58 -20.40 6.40
N PRO A 56 21.93 -19.36 6.95
CA PRO A 56 20.55 -19.47 7.41
C PRO A 56 19.63 -19.93 6.27
N ILE A 57 18.89 -21.02 6.48
CA ILE A 57 17.90 -21.52 5.53
C ILE A 57 16.50 -21.19 6.05
N ASN A 58 15.66 -20.62 5.19
CA ASN A 58 14.24 -20.46 5.47
C ASN A 58 13.45 -21.34 4.49
N LYS A 59 12.97 -22.48 4.99
CA LYS A 59 12.20 -23.45 4.18
C LYS A 59 10.76 -23.01 3.94
N ASP A 60 10.27 -22.06 4.73
CA ASP A 60 8.90 -21.52 4.65
C ASP A 60 8.85 -20.20 3.85
N LEU A 61 9.83 -20.00 2.95
CA LEU A 61 9.93 -18.82 2.11
C LEU A 61 8.71 -18.75 1.19
N LYS A 62 7.88 -17.72 1.37
CA LYS A 62 6.70 -17.43 0.55
C LYS A 62 6.74 -15.99 0.08
N TRP A 63 6.02 -15.70 -1.01
CA TRP A 63 5.84 -14.32 -1.46
C TRP A 63 5.09 -13.53 -0.39
N GLU A 64 5.52 -12.30 -0.15
CA GLU A 64 4.76 -11.36 0.67
C GLU A 64 3.46 -11.03 -0.07
N ILE A 65 2.31 -11.15 0.61
CA ILE A 65 1.01 -10.88 0.01
C ILE A 65 0.40 -9.65 0.67
N ALA A 66 0.26 -8.58 -0.11
CA ALA A 66 -0.44 -7.38 0.30
C ALA A 66 -1.90 -7.43 -0.15
N LYS A 67 -2.82 -7.58 0.80
CA LYS A 67 -4.27 -7.53 0.60
C LYS A 67 -4.76 -6.11 0.81
N THR A 68 -5.47 -5.55 -0.16
CA THR A 68 -6.00 -4.17 -0.09
C THR A 68 -7.50 -4.18 -0.30
N LEU A 69 -8.23 -3.64 0.67
CA LEU A 69 -9.65 -3.31 0.57
C LEU A 69 -9.79 -1.81 0.34
N ASN A 70 -10.57 -1.41 -0.66
CA ASN A 70 -10.87 -0.03 -1.00
C ASN A 70 -12.38 0.20 -0.95
N ALA A 71 -12.80 1.29 -0.34
CA ALA A 71 -14.17 1.76 -0.32
C ALA A 71 -14.19 3.25 -0.72
N GLY A 72 -15.16 3.66 -1.52
CA GLY A 72 -15.26 5.03 -1.98
C GLY A 72 -16.71 5.43 -2.22
N ILE A 73 -17.02 6.68 -1.94
CA ILE A 73 -18.30 7.30 -2.21
C ILE A 73 -18.03 8.56 -3.03
N ASP A 74 -18.64 8.66 -4.20
CA ASP A 74 -18.66 9.87 -5.01
C ASP A 74 -20.07 10.46 -4.98
N PHE A 75 -20.18 11.77 -4.79
CA PHE A 75 -21.46 12.46 -4.73
C PHE A 75 -21.44 13.79 -5.49
N SER A 76 -22.62 14.15 -6.00
CA SER A 76 -22.90 15.44 -6.64
C SER A 76 -24.27 15.93 -6.18
N VAL A 77 -24.33 17.19 -5.74
CA VAL A 77 -25.54 17.83 -5.22
C VAL A 77 -25.69 19.25 -5.78
N PHE A 78 -26.94 19.74 -5.82
CA PHE A 78 -27.33 21.06 -6.35
C PHE A 78 -26.91 21.31 -7.80
N SER A 79 -27.29 20.43 -8.73
CA SER A 79 -26.95 20.51 -10.16
C SER A 79 -25.43 20.55 -10.40
N GLY A 80 -24.68 19.77 -9.63
CA GLY A 80 -23.24 19.66 -9.73
C GLY A 80 -22.45 20.76 -9.05
N ARG A 81 -23.10 21.67 -8.32
CA ARG A 81 -22.43 22.79 -7.65
C ARG A 81 -21.54 22.33 -6.50
N PHE A 82 -21.94 21.33 -5.72
CA PHE A 82 -21.02 20.65 -4.81
C PHE A 82 -20.84 19.22 -5.27
N ASN A 83 -19.59 18.83 -5.51
CA ASN A 83 -19.24 17.47 -5.84
C ASN A 83 -17.96 17.07 -5.08
N GLY A 84 -17.84 15.78 -4.79
CA GLY A 84 -16.71 15.29 -4.01
C GLY A 84 -16.64 13.78 -3.98
N SER A 85 -15.53 13.30 -3.43
CA SER A 85 -15.30 11.88 -3.18
C SER A 85 -14.71 11.67 -1.80
N ILE A 86 -15.15 10.62 -1.13
CA ILE A 86 -14.59 10.12 0.12
C ILE A 86 -14.07 8.72 -0.19
N ASN A 87 -12.79 8.47 0.04
CA ASN A 87 -12.16 7.19 -0.21
C ASN A 87 -11.49 6.69 1.07
N ALA A 88 -11.76 5.46 1.45
CA ALA A 88 -11.10 4.75 2.54
C ALA A 88 -10.42 3.51 1.98
N TYR A 89 -9.25 3.18 2.50
CA TYR A 89 -8.64 1.90 2.18
C TYR A 89 -7.96 1.28 3.40
N ILE A 90 -7.95 -0.03 3.40
CA ILE A 90 -7.29 -0.88 4.39
C ILE A 90 -6.32 -1.76 3.63
N LYS A 91 -5.05 -1.70 4.00
CA LYS A 91 -4.00 -2.55 3.45
C LYS A 91 -3.43 -3.44 4.55
N ASN A 92 -3.54 -4.74 4.36
CA ASN A 92 -2.98 -5.77 5.21
C ASN A 92 -1.86 -6.46 4.45
N THR A 93 -0.64 -6.42 4.98
CA THR A 93 0.48 -7.19 4.42
C THR A 93 0.71 -8.43 5.29
N GLU A 94 0.60 -9.60 4.66
CA GLU A 94 0.90 -10.89 5.27
C GLU A 94 2.25 -11.40 4.71
N ASP A 95 3.22 -11.64 5.62
CA ASP A 95 4.65 -12.01 5.43
C ASP A 95 5.55 -10.88 4.88
N LEU A 96 6.86 -10.74 5.14
CA LEU A 96 7.91 -11.52 5.83
C LEU A 96 8.12 -11.05 7.29
N ILE A 97 8.19 -11.97 8.26
CA ILE A 97 8.67 -11.74 9.66
C ILE A 97 7.77 -10.86 10.56
N ALA A 98 6.85 -10.04 10.03
CA ALA A 98 5.88 -9.26 10.82
C ALA A 98 4.56 -9.00 10.08
N THR A 99 3.44 -8.94 10.81
CA THR A 99 2.12 -8.54 10.29
C THR A 99 1.94 -7.03 10.47
N ALA A 100 1.57 -6.32 9.40
CA ALA A 100 1.24 -4.90 9.46
C ALA A 100 -0.12 -4.60 8.82
N VAL A 101 -0.95 -3.85 9.54
CA VAL A 101 -2.25 -3.35 9.07
C VAL A 101 -2.17 -1.82 9.00
N THR A 102 -2.47 -1.26 7.83
CA THR A 102 -2.50 0.18 7.59
C THR A 102 -3.89 0.61 7.14
N ILE A 103 -4.44 1.63 7.78
CA ILE A 103 -5.76 2.21 7.46
C ILE A 103 -5.55 3.67 7.05
N LEU A 104 -6.09 4.07 5.90
CA LEU A 104 -6.00 5.43 5.41
C LEU A 104 -7.34 5.93 4.87
N LEU A 105 -7.65 7.19 5.14
CA LEU A 105 -8.85 7.88 4.72
C LEU A 105 -8.47 9.15 3.97
N GLN A 106 -9.00 9.32 2.76
CA GLN A 106 -8.81 10.48 1.90
C GLN A 106 -10.16 11.11 1.56
N ILE A 107 -10.28 12.42 1.77
CA ILE A 107 -11.47 13.21 1.41
C ILE A 107 -11.05 14.24 0.37
N SER A 108 -11.82 14.38 -0.70
CA SER A 108 -11.58 15.36 -1.76
C SER A 108 -12.89 16.02 -2.17
N VAL A 109 -12.94 17.35 -2.16
CA VAL A 109 -14.11 18.16 -2.56
C VAL A 109 -13.71 19.06 -3.72
N LEU A 110 -14.44 19.01 -4.83
CA LEU A 110 -14.24 19.93 -5.96
C LEU A 110 -15.28 21.06 -5.92
N GLN A 111 -14.81 22.26 -6.27
CA GLN A 111 -15.36 23.56 -5.85
C GLN A 111 -16.63 24.02 -6.59
N PHE A 112 -17.36 24.92 -5.91
CA PHE A 112 -18.56 25.64 -6.34
C PHE A 112 -18.34 26.50 -7.59
N ARG A 113 -19.06 26.22 -8.68
CA ARG A 113 -19.11 27.07 -9.87
C ARG A 113 -20.05 28.26 -9.60
N GLN A 114 -19.51 29.41 -9.19
CA GLN A 114 -20.29 30.65 -9.15
C GLN A 114 -20.40 31.20 -10.58
N HIS A 115 -21.48 30.85 -11.28
CA HIS A 115 -21.83 31.58 -12.50
C HIS A 115 -22.53 32.86 -12.08
N SER A 116 -21.78 33.96 -11.97
CA SER A 116 -22.36 35.30 -11.89
C SER A 116 -22.60 35.81 -13.30
N GLU A 117 -23.80 35.60 -13.84
CA GLU A 117 -24.33 36.51 -14.85
C GLU A 117 -24.78 37.78 -14.13
N ILE A 118 -23.85 38.73 -13.96
CA ILE A 118 -24.17 40.09 -13.55
C ILE A 118 -24.34 40.89 -14.84
N TRP A 119 -25.59 40.94 -15.27
CA TRP A 119 -26.28 42.05 -15.94
C TRP A 119 -25.55 42.80 -17.07
N LYS A 120 -26.06 42.56 -18.28
CA LYS A 120 -26.31 43.62 -19.26
C LYS A 120 -26.86 44.88 -18.56
N ILE A 121 -26.51 46.05 -19.10
CA ILE A 121 -27.07 47.41 -18.87
C ILE A 121 -26.15 48.34 -18.04
N LYS A 122 -25.28 49.10 -18.72
CA LYS A 122 -25.43 50.56 -18.94
C LYS A 122 -24.30 51.15 -19.79
N ASN A 123 -24.73 51.90 -20.81
CA ASN A 123 -24.05 52.83 -21.73
C ASN A 123 -22.97 52.28 -22.67
#